data_AF-E1LUL7-F1
#
_entry.id   AF-E1LUL7-F1
#
_cell.length_a   1.000
_cell.length_b   1.000
_cell.length_c   1.000
_cell.angle_alpha   90.00
_cell.angle_beta   90.00
_cell.angle_gamma   90.00
#
_symmetry.space_group_name_H-M   'P 1'
#
loop_
_entity.id
_entity.type
_entity.pdbx_description
1 polymer ?
#
loop_
_entity_poly.entity_id
_entity_poly.type
_entity_poly.pdbx_seq_one_letter_code
_entity_poly.pdbx_strand_id
1 'polypeptide(L)'
;MVKVLAACGNGMGSSMVIKMKVENALRKLNQTDFTVNSCSVGEAKGLAAGYDIVIASLHLIQELEGRTNGKLIGLDNLMDDKEITEKLSQALQ
;
A
#
# COMPACT_ATOMS: atom_id res chain seq x y z
N MET A 1 -0.54 7.62 -14.04
CA MET A 1 0.43 6.96 -13.14
C MET A 1 -0.11 6.92 -11.74
N VAL A 2 -0.43 5.74 -11.21
CA VAL A 2 -0.89 5.53 -9.82
C VAL A 2 0.30 5.34 -8.89
N LYS A 3 0.40 6.16 -7.86
CA LYS A 3 1.46 6.11 -6.85
C LYS A 3 0.95 5.40 -5.61
N VAL A 4 1.56 4.25 -5.28
CA VAL A 4 1.21 3.45 -4.11
C VAL A 4 2.33 3.45 -3.09
N LEU A 5 2.00 3.69 -1.82
CA LEU A 5 2.92 3.60 -0.69
C LEU A 5 2.50 2.44 0.23
N ALA A 6 3.34 1.41 0.34
CA ALA A 6 3.20 0.36 1.34
C ALA A 6 3.95 0.75 2.63
N ALA A 7 3.19 1.24 3.62
CA ALA A 7 3.69 1.58 4.94
C ALA A 7 3.70 0.33 5.83
N CYS A 8 4.89 -0.21 6.10
CA CYS A 8 5.04 -1.40 6.92
C CYS A 8 6.24 -1.29 7.87
N GLY A 9 6.10 -1.80 9.09
CA GLY A 9 7.20 -1.88 10.07
C GLY A 9 8.08 -3.14 9.89
N ASN A 10 7.90 -3.86 8.79
CA ASN A 10 8.56 -5.13 8.55
C ASN A 10 9.92 -4.86 7.90
N GLY A 11 10.99 -5.54 8.32
CA GLY A 11 12.36 -5.28 7.88
C GLY A 11 12.56 -5.22 6.36
N MET A 12 13.75 -4.79 5.91
CA MET A 12 14.06 -4.49 4.50
C MET A 12 13.61 -5.59 3.51
N GLY A 13 13.83 -6.87 3.84
CA GLY A 13 13.42 -8.00 2.98
C GLY A 13 11.91 -8.16 2.85
N SER A 14 11.18 -8.10 3.97
CA SER A 14 9.71 -8.18 3.97
C SER A 14 9.08 -6.99 3.24
N SER A 15 9.64 -5.78 3.42
CA SER A 15 9.20 -4.57 2.72
C SER A 15 9.32 -4.71 1.19
N MET A 16 10.36 -5.40 0.70
CA MET A 16 10.54 -5.67 -0.73
C MET A 16 9.52 -6.67 -1.25
N VAL A 17 9.24 -7.74 -0.49
CA VAL A 17 8.23 -8.74 -0.85
C VAL A 17 6.83 -8.13 -0.91
N ILE A 18 6.45 -7.31 0.08
CA ILE A 18 5.15 -6.63 0.10
C ILE A 18 5.01 -5.73 -1.12
N LYS A 19 6.05 -4.94 -1.44
CA LYS A 19 6.09 -4.12 -2.65
C LYS A 19 5.84 -4.97 -3.90
N MET A 20 6.58 -6.06 -4.10
CA MET A 20 6.42 -6.94 -5.26
C MET A 20 5.00 -7.52 -5.37
N LYS A 21 4.38 -7.90 -4.25
CA LYS A 21 3.01 -8.41 -4.22
C LYS A 21 1.98 -7.37 -4.64
N VAL A 22 2.12 -6.14 -4.15
CA VAL A 22 1.28 -5.00 -4.57
C VAL A 22 1.44 -4.73 -6.06
N GLU A 23 2.67 -4.70 -6.57
CA GLU A 23 2.93 -4.52 -8.01
C GLU A 23 2.28 -5.63 -8.85
N ASN A 24 2.38 -6.89 -8.42
CA ASN A 24 1.74 -8.02 -9.09
C ASN A 24 0.22 -7.94 -9.07
N ALA A 25 -0.37 -7.50 -7.96
CA ALA A 25 -1.81 -7.31 -7.84
C ALA A 25 -2.31 -6.19 -8.78
N LEU A 26 -1.62 -5.05 -8.83
CA LEU A 26 -1.93 -3.97 -9.77
C LEU A 26 -1.89 -4.46 -11.24
N ARG A 27 -0.86 -5.23 -11.61
CA ARG A 27 -0.77 -5.83 -12.95
C ARG A 27 -1.95 -6.78 -13.26
N LYS A 28 -2.36 -7.61 -12.30
CA LYS A 28 -3.53 -8.51 -12.47
C LYS A 28 -4.83 -7.74 -12.65
N LEU A 29 -4.92 -6.54 -12.08
CA LEU A 29 -6.07 -5.63 -12.22
C LEU A 29 -5.98 -4.75 -13.48
N ASN A 30 -5.10 -5.09 -14.42
CA ASN A 30 -4.84 -4.34 -15.65
C ASN A 30 -4.35 -2.90 -15.42
N GLN A 31 -3.87 -2.56 -14.22
CA GLN A 31 -3.19 -1.29 -13.97
C GLN A 31 -1.75 -1.40 -14.47
N THR A 32 -1.43 -0.64 -15.52
CA THR A 32 -0.14 -0.73 -16.23
C THR A 32 0.79 0.45 -15.96
N ASP A 33 0.26 1.58 -15.50
CA ASP A 33 1.02 2.80 -15.22
C ASP A 33 0.99 3.12 -13.71
N PHE A 34 1.95 2.55 -12.98
CA PHE A 34 2.04 2.70 -11.52
C PHE A 34 3.49 2.73 -11.00
N THR A 35 3.64 3.25 -9.79
CA THR A 35 4.88 3.15 -9.00
C THR A 35 4.54 2.71 -7.58
N VAL A 36 5.26 1.71 -7.05
CA VAL A 36 5.10 1.26 -5.66
C VAL A 36 6.37 1.55 -4.87
N ASN A 37 6.20 2.24 -3.75
CA ASN A 37 7.25 2.48 -2.76
C ASN A 37 6.88 1.82 -1.43
N SER A 38 7.87 1.52 -0.61
CA SER A 38 7.66 1.06 0.76
C SER A 38 8.52 1.86 1.73
N CYS A 39 7.99 2.07 2.93
CA CYS A 39 8.66 2.77 4.03
C CYS A 39 8.06 2.34 5.37
N SER A 40 8.64 2.81 6.48
CA SER A 40 8.05 2.63 7.80
C SER A 40 6.74 3.44 7.96
N VAL A 41 5.88 3.04 8.89
CA VAL A 41 4.67 3.82 9.23
C VAL A 41 5.02 5.22 9.73
N GLY A 42 6.14 5.38 10.44
CA GLY A 42 6.64 6.68 10.89
C GLY A 42 6.98 7.62 9.74
N GLU A 43 7.71 7.13 8.73
CA GLU A 43 8.02 7.90 7.52
C GLU A 43 6.77 8.19 6.68
N ALA A 44 5.87 7.20 6.59
CA ALA A 44 4.63 7.33 5.83
C ALA A 44 3.79 8.53 6.28
N LYS A 45 3.80 8.91 7.57
CA LYS A 45 3.10 10.11 8.06
C LYS A 45 3.49 11.39 7.32
N GLY A 46 4.73 11.51 6.84
CA GLY A 46 5.22 12.68 6.09
C GLY A 46 5.11 12.52 4.57
N LEU A 47 5.05 11.28 4.07
CA LEU A 47 5.07 10.97 2.63
C LEU A 47 3.68 10.73 2.05
N ALA A 48 2.73 10.25 2.86
CA ALA A 48 1.43 9.72 2.45
C ALA A 48 0.56 10.71 1.63
N ALA A 49 0.74 12.02 1.82
CA ALA A 49 0.03 13.05 1.05
C ALA A 49 0.39 13.08 -0.44
N GLY A 50 1.56 12.54 -0.82
CA GLY A 50 2.05 12.51 -2.20
C GLY A 50 1.73 11.22 -2.97
N TYR A 51 0.87 10.36 -2.43
CA TYR A 51 0.49 9.06 -2.99
C TYR A 51 -1.03 8.96 -3.16
N ASP A 52 -1.45 8.26 -4.21
CA ASP A 52 -2.87 8.04 -4.52
C ASP A 52 -3.47 6.91 -3.66
N ILE A 53 -2.63 5.94 -3.29
CA ILE A 53 -3.00 4.80 -2.44
C ILE A 53 -1.94 4.60 -1.37
N VAL A 54 -2.36 4.46 -0.12
CA VAL A 54 -1.50 4.13 1.01
C VAL A 54 -2.00 2.83 1.62
N ILE A 55 -1.13 1.82 1.69
CA ILE A 55 -1.43 0.50 2.25
C ILE A 55 -0.69 0.36 3.57
N ALA A 56 -1.39 -0.07 4.62
CA ALA A 56 -0.80 -0.39 5.92
C ALA A 56 -1.47 -1.62 6.54
N SER A 57 -0.87 -2.17 7.59
CA SER A 57 -1.58 -3.16 8.42
C SER A 57 -2.78 -2.50 9.10
N LEU A 58 -3.90 -3.22 9.22
CA LEU A 58 -5.07 -2.76 9.98
C LEU A 58 -4.73 -2.34 11.42
N HIS A 59 -3.71 -2.95 12.02
CA HIS A 59 -3.24 -2.58 13.36
C HIS A 59 -2.58 -1.19 13.43
N LEU A 60 -2.10 -0.66 12.30
CA LEU A 60 -1.33 0.59 12.24
C LEU A 60 -1.96 1.64 11.32
N ILE A 61 -3.07 1.32 10.66
CA ILE A 61 -3.71 2.20 9.68
C ILE A 61 -4.18 3.54 10.30
N GLN A 62 -4.62 3.51 11.56
CA GLN A 62 -5.08 4.70 12.29
C GLN A 62 -4.00 5.78 12.42
N GLU A 63 -2.72 5.39 12.44
CA GLU A 63 -1.59 6.32 12.49
C GLU A 63 -1.45 7.17 11.20
N LEU A 64 -2.14 6.76 10.13
CA LEU A 64 -2.12 7.39 8.81
C LEU A 64 -3.45 8.07 8.45
N GLU A 65 -4.45 8.01 9.33
CA GLU A 65 -5.71 8.75 9.15
C GLU A 65 -5.42 10.26 9.08
N GLY A 66 -6.03 10.93 8.10
CA GLY A 66 -5.80 12.36 7.84
C GLY A 66 -4.40 12.72 7.32
N ARG A 67 -3.52 11.74 7.03
CA ARG A 67 -2.17 11.97 6.48
C ARG A 67 -2.10 11.87 4.96
N THR A 68 -3.16 11.36 4.33
CA THR A 68 -3.28 11.23 2.87
C THR A 68 -4.59 11.83 2.38
N ASN A 69 -4.57 12.37 1.16
CA ASN A 69 -5.78 12.72 0.41
C ASN A 69 -6.21 11.59 -0.54
N GLY A 70 -5.41 10.52 -0.62
CA GLY A 70 -5.68 9.34 -1.42
C GLY A 70 -6.47 8.27 -0.65
N LYS A 71 -6.53 7.07 -1.23
CA LYS A 71 -7.20 5.92 -0.61
C LYS A 71 -6.28 5.26 0.42
N LEU A 72 -6.77 5.16 1.66
CA LEU A 72 -6.08 4.47 2.74
C LEU A 72 -6.63 3.04 2.87
N ILE A 73 -5.77 2.04 2.67
CA ILE A 73 -6.14 0.63 2.63
C ILE A 73 -5.48 -0.09 3.81
N GLY A 74 -6.30 -0.74 4.62
CA GLY A 74 -5.85 -1.64 5.68
C GLY A 74 -5.87 -3.08 5.23
N LEU A 75 -4.80 -3.82 5.53
CA LEU A 75 -4.71 -5.26 5.35
C LEU A 75 -4.50 -5.96 6.71
N ASP A 76 -5.20 -7.07 6.94
CA ASP A 76 -4.93 -7.99 8.04
C ASP A 76 -3.55 -8.63 7.84
N ASN A 77 -3.27 -9.11 6.62
CA ASN A 77 -1.99 -9.70 6.26
C ASN A 77 -1.38 -9.05 5.01
N LEU A 78 -0.34 -8.24 5.22
CA LEU A 78 0.43 -7.57 4.17
C LEU A 78 1.14 -8.54 3.19
N MET A 79 1.16 -9.84 3.45
CA MET A 79 1.73 -10.86 2.55
C MET A 79 0.67 -11.69 1.80
N ASP A 80 -0.62 -11.52 2.08
CA ASP A 80 -1.68 -12.28 1.42
C ASP A 80 -2.01 -11.68 0.04
N ASP A 81 -1.65 -12.39 -1.03
CA ASP A 81 -1.88 -11.93 -2.40
C ASP A 81 -3.36 -11.76 -2.72
N LYS A 82 -4.23 -12.58 -2.14
CA LYS A 82 -5.68 -12.51 -2.38
C LYS A 82 -6.24 -11.26 -1.74
N GLU A 83 -5.92 -11.03 -0.47
CA GLU A 83 -6.38 -9.86 0.28
C GLU A 83 -5.90 -8.55 -0.38
N ILE A 84 -4.61 -8.48 -0.74
CA ILE A 84 -4.03 -7.34 -1.45
C ILE A 84 -4.81 -7.06 -2.75
N THR A 85 -5.05 -8.10 -3.56
CA THR A 85 -5.72 -7.94 -4.85
C THR A 85 -7.18 -7.51 -4.69
N GLU A 86 -7.90 -8.10 -3.74
CA GLU A 86 -9.30 -7.76 -3.49
C GLU A 86 -9.45 -6.30 -3.03
N LYS A 87 -8.65 -5.87 -2.06
CA LYS A 87 -8.70 -4.51 -1.52
C LYS A 87 -8.24 -3.47 -2.55
N LEU A 88 -7.21 -3.78 -3.34
CA LEU A 88 -6.80 -2.91 -4.45
C LEU A 88 -7.87 -2.80 -5.53
N SER A 89 -8.57 -3.89 -5.85
CA SER A 89 -9.68 -3.86 -6.80
C SER A 89 -10.80 -2.91 -6.35
N GLN A 90 -11.21 -3.02 -5.08
CA GLN A 90 -12.20 -2.11 -4.47
C GLN A 90 -11.72 -0.65 -4.47
N ALA A 91 -10.42 -0.43 -4.32
CA ALA A 91 -9.82 0.89 -4.34
C ALA A 91 -9.49 1.43 -5.75
N LEU A 92 -9.54 0.64 -6.82
CA LEU A 92 -9.32 1.11 -8.18
C LEU A 92 -10.62 1.32 -8.97
N GLN A 93 -11.74 0.81 -8.44
CA GLN A 93 -13.09 1.22 -8.84
C GLN A 93 -13.38 2.66 -8.40
#